data_AF-A0A951BN65-F1
#
_entry.id   AF-A0A951BN65-F1
#
_cell.length_a   1.000
_cell.length_b   1.000
_cell.length_c   1.000
_cell.angle_alpha   90.00
_cell.angle_beta   90.00
_cell.angle_gamma   90.00
#
_symmetry.space_group_name_H-M   'P 1'
#
loop_
_entity.id
_entity.type
_entity.pdbx_description
1 polymer ?
#
loop_
_entity_poly.entity_id
_entity_poly.type
_entity_poly.pdbx_seq_one_letter_code
_entity_poly.pdbx_strand_id
1 'polypeptide(L)'
;ASAAPLSFPHPGWTITVDFPIRRGLAEFCDRLDEQVLDAGGRLYLAKESRTSAATVQAMYPRIDEWRKIRAAADPGGVFASDLSRRLELL
;
A
#
# COMPACT_ATOMS: atom_id res chain seq x y z
N ALA A 1 -11.82 13.57 5.56
CA ALA A 1 -11.10 12.34 5.20
C ALA A 1 -12.12 11.19 5.07
N SER A 2 -11.88 10.20 4.22
CA SER A 2 -12.77 9.04 4.07
C SER A 2 -12.83 8.21 5.35
N ALA A 3 -13.98 7.59 5.63
CA ALA A 3 -14.13 6.65 6.74
C ALA A 3 -13.41 5.31 6.47
N ALA A 4 -13.18 4.95 5.20
CA ALA A 4 -12.57 3.68 4.83
C ALA A 4 -11.07 3.61 5.22
N PRO A 5 -10.65 2.64 6.05
CA PRO A 5 -9.28 2.55 6.58
C PRO A 5 -8.17 2.50 5.52
N LEU A 6 -8.43 1.85 4.37
CA LEU A 6 -7.50 1.69 3.26
C LEU A 6 -7.74 2.67 2.10
N SER A 7 -8.53 3.74 2.30
CA SER A 7 -8.73 4.74 1.25
C SER A 7 -7.40 5.39 0.87
N PHE A 8 -7.05 5.43 -0.42
CA PHE A 8 -5.84 6.07 -0.93
C PHE A 8 -5.89 7.62 -0.92
N PRO A 9 -6.98 8.29 -1.34
CA PRO A 9 -7.00 9.75 -1.34
C PRO A 9 -6.92 10.36 0.07
N HIS A 10 -6.06 11.36 0.24
CA HIS A 10 -6.06 12.29 1.37
C HIS A 10 -5.72 13.70 0.89
N PRO A 11 -6.00 14.77 1.67
CA PRO A 11 -5.59 16.11 1.30
C PRO A 11 -4.08 16.17 1.04
N GLY A 12 -3.70 16.74 -0.10
CA GLY A 12 -2.31 16.79 -0.55
C GLY A 12 -2.20 16.70 -2.07
N TRP A 13 -0.99 16.44 -2.55
CA TRP A 13 -0.69 16.29 -3.97
C TRP A 13 -0.71 14.82 -4.37
N THR A 14 -1.38 14.49 -5.47
CA THR A 14 -1.32 13.16 -6.08
C THR A 14 -0.52 13.27 -7.36
N ILE A 15 0.51 12.43 -7.51
CA ILE A 15 1.37 12.37 -8.68
C ILE A 15 1.31 10.95 -9.24
N THR A 16 1.26 10.82 -10.57
CA THR A 16 1.38 9.54 -11.27
C THR A 16 2.36 9.72 -12.41
N VAL A 17 3.29 8.79 -12.53
CA VAL A 17 4.40 8.83 -13.47
C VAL A 17 4.61 7.44 -14.05
N ASP A 18 5.01 7.38 -15.32
CA ASP A 18 5.35 6.15 -16.00
C ASP A 18 6.85 6.13 -16.31
N PHE A 19 7.56 5.17 -15.72
CA PHE A 19 8.99 4.99 -15.94
C PHE A 19 9.24 3.80 -16.89
N PRO A 20 10.07 3.96 -17.94
CA PRO A 20 10.51 2.83 -18.75
C PRO A 20 11.32 1.82 -17.92
N ILE A 21 11.06 0.52 -18.09
CA ILE A 21 11.80 -0.54 -17.40
C ILE A 21 13.25 -0.58 -17.90
N ARG A 22 14.19 -0.24 -17.02
CA ARG A 22 15.64 -0.28 -17.26
C ARG A 22 16.37 -0.70 -15.97
N ARG A 23 17.64 -1.09 -16.10
CA ARG A 23 18.51 -1.38 -14.94
C ARG A 23 18.53 -0.17 -14.00
N GLY A 24 18.37 -0.41 -12.70
CA GLY A 24 18.34 0.65 -11.68
C GLY A 24 16.92 1.16 -11.34
N LEU A 25 15.88 0.75 -12.07
CA LEU A 25 14.52 1.23 -11.82
C LEU A 25 13.97 0.77 -10.47
N ALA A 26 14.26 -0.47 -10.06
CA ALA A 26 13.76 -1.00 -8.79
C ALA A 26 14.33 -0.21 -7.61
N GLU A 27 15.65 -0.02 -7.59
CA GLU A 27 16.36 0.74 -6.55
C GLU A 27 15.95 2.21 -6.52
N PHE A 28 15.63 2.79 -7.68
CA PHE A 28 15.05 4.13 -7.77
C PHE A 28 13.65 4.19 -7.16
N CYS A 29 12.78 3.23 -7.48
CA CYS A 29 11.44 3.13 -6.92
C CYS A 29 11.43 2.90 -5.40
N ASP A 30 12.38 2.12 -4.88
CA ASP A 30 12.51 1.91 -3.43
C ASP A 30 12.87 3.22 -2.71
N ARG A 31 13.79 4.01 -3.26
CA ARG A 31 14.10 5.35 -2.74
C ARG A 31 12.90 6.32 -2.86
N LEU A 32 12.08 6.19 -3.91
CA LEU A 32 10.86 6.98 -4.01
C LEU A 32 9.84 6.61 -2.92
N ASP A 33 9.74 5.33 -2.55
CA ASP A 33 8.85 4.92 -1.46
C ASP A 33 9.25 5.53 -0.13
N GLU A 34 10.56 5.54 0.18
CA GLU A 34 11.10 6.21 1.36
C GLU A 34 10.74 7.70 1.35
N GLN A 35 10.95 8.40 0.23
CA GLN A 35 10.60 9.81 0.12
C GLN A 35 9.09 10.09 0.26
N VAL A 36 8.25 9.22 -0.30
CA VAL A 36 6.79 9.33 -0.15
C VAL A 36 6.39 9.11 1.31
N LEU A 37 6.98 8.12 1.98
CA LEU A 37 6.71 7.83 3.39
C LEU A 37 7.19 8.98 4.30
N ASP A 38 8.39 9.49 4.09
CA ASP A 38 8.96 10.62 4.84
C ASP A 38 8.12 11.89 4.70
N ALA A 39 7.48 12.09 3.55
CA ALA A 39 6.54 13.18 3.31
C ALA A 39 5.14 12.94 3.92
N GLY A 40 4.92 11.82 4.63
CA GLY A 40 3.63 11.43 5.18
C GLY A 40 2.61 11.01 4.11
N GLY A 41 3.07 10.66 2.92
CA GLY A 41 2.27 10.18 1.81
C GLY A 41 2.07 8.67 1.81
N ARG A 42 1.47 8.16 0.73
CA ARG A 42 1.25 6.73 0.53
C ARG A 42 1.17 6.34 -0.94
N LEU A 43 1.39 5.05 -1.22
CA LEU A 43 1.22 4.47 -2.54
C LEU A 43 -0.23 4.03 -2.78
N TYR A 44 -0.67 4.06 -4.04
CA TYR A 44 -1.99 3.56 -4.41
C TYR A 44 -1.95 2.06 -4.71
N LEU A 45 -2.64 1.24 -3.90
CA LEU A 45 -2.63 -0.22 -4.05
C LEU A 45 -3.09 -0.73 -5.43
N ALA A 46 -3.91 0.03 -6.18
CA ALA A 46 -4.30 -0.35 -7.54
C ALA A 46 -3.15 -0.19 -8.57
N LYS A 47 -2.06 0.49 -8.22
CA LYS A 47 -0.85 0.70 -9.02
C LYS A 47 0.38 0.06 -8.41
N GLU A 48 0.21 -0.72 -7.34
CA GLU A 48 1.28 -1.24 -6.50
C GLU A 48 1.45 -2.74 -6.76
N SER A 49 2.68 -3.17 -7.07
CA SER A 49 3.01 -4.58 -7.34
C SER A 49 4.36 -5.06 -6.78
N ARG A 50 5.11 -4.20 -6.08
CA ARG A 50 6.54 -4.40 -5.77
C ARG A 50 7.00 -4.01 -4.37
N THR A 51 6.34 -3.06 -3.69
CA THR A 51 6.77 -2.57 -2.38
C THR A 51 6.59 -3.63 -1.28
N SER A 52 7.18 -3.38 -0.12
CA SER A 52 7.13 -4.29 1.03
C SER A 52 5.83 -4.15 1.84
N ALA A 53 5.46 -5.20 2.57
CA ALA A 53 4.37 -5.15 3.55
C ALA A 53 4.62 -4.06 4.60
N ALA A 54 5.84 -3.95 5.12
CA ALA A 54 6.21 -2.97 6.15
C ALA A 54 6.01 -1.53 5.67
N THR A 55 6.40 -1.23 4.42
CA THR A 55 6.20 0.09 3.81
C THR A 55 4.72 0.44 3.72
N VAL A 56 3.88 -0.48 3.23
CA VAL A 56 2.42 -0.26 3.15
C VAL A 56 1.80 -0.09 4.53
N GLN A 57 2.21 -0.89 5.51
CA GLN A 57 1.71 -0.77 6.88
C GLN A 57 2.02 0.60 7.49
N ALA A 58 3.22 1.15 7.24
CA ALA A 58 3.60 2.50 7.68
C ALA A 58 2.77 3.59 6.97
N MET A 59 2.49 3.42 5.67
CA MET A 59 1.70 4.34 4.85
C MET A 59 0.19 4.33 5.17
N TYR A 60 -0.31 3.26 5.77
CA TYR A 60 -1.72 3.05 6.09
C TYR A 60 -1.92 2.80 7.59
N PRO A 61 -1.92 3.85 8.44
CA PRO A 61 -1.92 3.70 9.90
C PRO A 61 -3.17 3.03 10.49
N ARG A 62 -4.24 2.89 9.71
CA ARG A 62 -5.49 2.18 10.10
C ARG A 62 -5.56 0.75 9.52
N ILE A 63 -4.45 0.19 9.04
CA ILE A 63 -4.43 -1.14 8.41
C ILE A 63 -4.87 -2.25 9.37
N ASP A 64 -4.52 -2.16 10.66
CA ASP A 64 -4.93 -3.16 11.66
C ASP A 64 -6.42 -3.09 12.01
N GLU A 65 -7.03 -1.90 11.92
CA GLU A 65 -8.49 -1.76 12.01
C GLU A 65 -9.16 -2.52 10.85
N TRP A 66 -8.63 -2.38 9.64
CA TRP A 66 -9.13 -3.10 8.48
C TRP A 66 -8.92 -4.61 8.59
N ARG A 67 -7.73 -5.07 9.05
CA ARG A 67 -7.44 -6.50 9.26
C ARG A 67 -8.43 -7.14 10.22
N LYS A 68 -8.78 -6.45 11.32
CA LYS A 68 -9.79 -6.93 12.28
C LYS A 68 -11.16 -7.11 11.63
N ILE A 69 -11.62 -6.13 10.85
CA ILE A 69 -12.90 -6.22 10.13
C ILE A 69 -12.87 -7.39 9.14
N ARG A 70 -11.79 -7.52 8.37
CA ARG A 70 -11.61 -8.59 7.40
C ARG A 70 -11.60 -9.97 8.08
N ALA A 71 -10.88 -10.14 9.19
CA ALA A 71 -10.81 -11.40 9.93
C ALA A 71 -12.16 -11.80 10.55
N ALA A 72 -12.98 -10.84 10.97
CA ALA A 72 -14.33 -11.11 11.45
C ALA A 72 -15.28 -11.56 10.32
N ALA A 73 -15.11 -10.99 9.12
CA ALA A 73 -15.94 -11.30 7.96
C ALA A 73 -15.51 -12.57 7.21
N ASP A 74 -14.20 -12.88 7.17
CA ASP A 74 -13.62 -14.04 6.49
C ASP A 74 -12.58 -14.75 7.37
N PRO A 75 -13.00 -15.47 8.43
CA PRO A 75 -12.07 -16.14 9.35
C PRO A 75 -11.27 -17.27 8.71
N GLY A 76 -11.79 -17.88 7.64
CA GLY A 76 -11.12 -18.95 6.90
C GLY A 76 -10.14 -18.46 5.83
N GLY A 77 -10.08 -17.15 5.60
CA GLY A 77 -9.26 -16.54 4.56
C GLY A 77 -9.57 -17.02 3.15
N VAL A 78 -10.85 -17.24 2.86
CA VAL A 78 -11.34 -17.67 1.55
C VAL A 78 -11.02 -16.63 0.47
N PHE A 79 -11.13 -15.34 0.81
CA PHE A 79 -10.81 -14.25 -0.12
C PHE A 79 -9.34 -13.85 0.01
N ALA A 80 -8.54 -14.28 -0.97
CA ALA A 80 -7.12 -13.98 -1.01
C ALA A 80 -6.64 -13.66 -2.43
N SER A 81 -5.69 -12.74 -2.53
CA SER A 81 -4.95 -12.36 -3.73
C SER A 81 -3.44 -12.37 -3.47
N ASP A 82 -2.62 -12.34 -4.53
CA ASP A 82 -1.17 -12.21 -4.38
C ASP A 82 -0.77 -10.92 -3.65
N LEU A 83 -1.50 -9.83 -3.89
CA LEU A 83 -1.32 -8.58 -3.16
C LEU A 83 -1.62 -8.75 -1.67
N SER A 84 -2.71 -9.42 -1.30
CA SER A 84 -3.04 -9.65 0.11
C SER A 84 -2.01 -10.52 0.83
N ARG A 85 -1.40 -11.49 0.13
CA ARG A 85 -0.33 -12.34 0.67
C ARG A 85 0.95 -11.54 0.85
N ARG A 86 1.40 -10.82 -0.19
CA ARG A 86 2.64 -10.03 -0.17
C ARG A 86 2.60 -8.90 0.85
N LEU A 87 1.44 -8.27 1.04
CA LEU A 87 1.26 -7.14 1.95
C LEU A 87 0.73 -7.55 3.33
N GLU A 88 0.65 -8.86 3.62
CA GLU A 88 0.21 -9.40 4.91
C GLU A 88 -1.17 -8.87 5.34
N LEU A 89 -2.12 -8.85 4.41
CA LEU A 89 -3.50 -8.39 4.64
C LEU A 89 -4.43 -9.52 5.10
N LEU A 90 -3.92 -10.75 5.19
CA LEU A 90 -4.64 -11.93 5.63
C LEU A 90 -4.54 -12.14 7.14
#